data_AF-A0A941PR63-F1
#
_entry.id   AF-A0A941PR63-F1
#
_cell.length_a   1.000
_cell.length_b   1.000
_cell.length_c   1.000
_cell.angle_alpha   90.00
_cell.angle_beta   90.00
_cell.angle_gamma   90.00
#
_symmetry.space_group_name_H-M   'P 1'
#
loop_
_entity.id
_entity.type
_entity.pdbx_description
1 polymer ?
#
loop_
_entity_poly.entity_id
_entity_poly.type
_entity_poly.pdbx_seq_one_letter_code
_entity_poly.pdbx_strand_id
1 'polypeptide(L)'
;MFPFTRDPKDPQPAAEAAAPAPKAPEAHPLDALTGGVFSAATSGERAQRVRDWLATEPEPAQMQEVFKELSAKDKGAAKALREKLDELRRAREQDTVAAEWQAKAQALLDAARLNIADALAWQRDAAKAGAPLSREPLAGLRTQLVERIKAVEDLQQRVMVQREAAALLAQRIELLSTKPWAEAQQQQDALQADVTHWQAQAAALQADGQWPSVDMRFPPQLEAAQSQLNAVWSAFVPALAQAVAAAQDAAAPLPPVPLWADELRAARGEAPVAEATPPAPAKPRVDPEQRQAATKAVEAGVMLLEQAVAAGHSKNMNSATQALRQSLKTNGRLIDEALEARVHAALVSAGELGGWQRWSADKAREQLVARAEALLVPRKPRRQPPAGAPAAAATAESPVETPTESAADVVEAPAAPVAEAPAEAAEAAPEVPTAAAEPIAADTVAS
;
A
#
# COMPACT_ATOMS: atom_id res chain seq x y z
N MET A 1 36.79 -49.41 69.10
CA MET A 1 37.97 -50.18 68.62
C MET A 1 38.65 -49.31 67.58
N PHE A 2 39.84 -48.72 67.72
CA PHE A 2 40.95 -48.76 68.69
C PHE A 2 41.49 -47.32 68.85
N PRO A 3 41.86 -46.87 70.06
CA PRO A 3 42.60 -45.61 70.24
C PRO A 3 44.11 -45.86 70.07
N PHE A 4 44.80 -45.04 69.27
CA PHE A 4 46.27 -45.05 69.21
C PHE A 4 46.83 -44.17 70.34
N THR A 5 47.35 -44.82 71.37
CA THR A 5 48.12 -44.22 72.46
C THR A 5 49.50 -43.81 71.95
N ARG A 6 49.91 -42.56 72.21
CA ARG A 6 51.29 -42.09 72.02
C ARG A 6 52.15 -42.62 73.17
N ASP A 7 53.24 -43.33 72.83
CA ASP A 7 54.29 -43.67 73.79
C ASP A 7 55.25 -42.47 73.97
N PRO A 8 55.63 -42.11 75.21
CA PRO A 8 56.49 -40.97 75.51
C PRO A 8 57.94 -41.46 75.68
N LYS A 9 58.69 -41.54 74.58
CA LYS A 9 60.16 -41.63 74.63
C LYS A 9 60.78 -41.08 73.34
N ASP A 10 60.98 -39.76 73.37
CA ASP A 10 61.99 -38.88 72.73
C ASP A 10 62.82 -39.35 71.51
N PRO A 11 63.29 -38.43 70.62
CA PRO A 11 63.55 -37.00 70.88
C PRO A 11 63.03 -35.98 69.83
N GLN A 12 62.90 -34.73 70.28
CA GLN A 12 62.61 -33.53 69.49
C GLN A 12 63.91 -32.91 68.89
N PRO A 13 63.83 -32.17 67.76
CA PRO A 13 64.41 -32.52 66.47
C PRO A 13 65.89 -32.09 66.29
N ALA A 14 66.63 -32.79 65.45
CA ALA A 14 67.81 -32.21 64.83
C ALA A 14 67.35 -31.05 63.92
N ALA A 15 67.94 -29.88 64.10
CA ALA A 15 67.77 -28.75 63.18
C ALA A 15 68.28 -29.17 61.80
N GLU A 16 67.38 -29.58 60.92
CA GLU A 16 67.67 -29.67 59.50
C GLU A 16 68.04 -28.27 59.02
N ALA A 17 69.24 -28.17 58.46
CA ALA A 17 69.79 -26.97 57.87
C ALA A 17 68.75 -26.33 56.96
N ALA A 18 68.47 -25.04 57.21
CA ALA A 18 67.69 -24.22 56.30
C ALA A 18 68.28 -24.35 54.90
N ALA A 19 67.54 -24.99 54.00
CA ALA A 19 67.78 -24.88 52.57
C ALA A 19 67.87 -23.37 52.24
N PRO A 20 68.81 -22.94 51.39
CA PRO A 20 68.90 -21.53 51.03
C PRO A 20 67.54 -21.09 50.51
N ALA A 21 66.99 -20.03 51.12
CA ALA A 21 65.76 -19.41 50.66
C ALA A 21 65.87 -19.20 49.14
N PRO A 22 64.88 -19.61 48.34
CA PRO A 22 64.93 -19.38 46.91
C PRO A 22 65.12 -17.88 46.69
N LYS A 23 66.12 -17.50 45.87
CA LYS A 23 66.33 -16.11 45.45
C LYS A 23 64.97 -15.55 45.05
N ALA A 24 64.58 -14.42 45.65
CA ALA A 24 63.38 -13.72 45.24
C ALA A 24 63.46 -13.52 43.70
N PRO A 25 62.46 -13.96 42.94
CA PRO A 25 62.46 -13.73 41.50
C PRO A 25 62.60 -12.23 41.28
N GLU A 26 63.53 -11.82 40.41
CA GLU A 26 63.66 -10.41 40.02
C GLU A 26 62.29 -9.90 39.57
N ALA A 27 61.87 -8.75 40.10
CA ALA A 27 60.57 -8.17 39.79
C ALA A 27 60.50 -7.89 38.29
N HIS A 28 59.42 -8.34 37.66
CA HIS A 28 59.21 -8.13 36.23
C HIS A 28 59.01 -6.61 35.98
N PRO A 29 59.52 -6.02 34.88
CA PRO A 29 59.33 -4.59 34.61
C PRO A 29 57.86 -4.16 34.60
N LEU A 30 56.95 -5.05 34.16
CA LEU A 30 55.50 -4.81 34.15
C LEU A 30 54.80 -5.02 35.51
N ASP A 31 55.50 -5.50 36.55
CA ASP A 31 54.88 -5.72 37.87
C ASP A 31 54.48 -4.41 38.56
N ALA A 32 55.21 -3.32 38.29
CA ALA A 32 54.87 -1.99 38.82
C ALA A 32 53.50 -1.50 38.29
N LEU A 33 53.16 -1.85 37.05
CA LEU A 33 51.90 -1.46 36.41
C LEU A 33 50.74 -2.42 36.76
N THR A 34 51.06 -3.71 36.90
CA THR A 34 50.05 -4.78 37.05
C THR A 34 49.79 -5.20 38.49
N GLY A 35 50.45 -4.58 39.47
CA GLY A 35 50.32 -4.95 40.89
C GLY A 35 50.97 -6.30 41.22
N GLY A 36 52.01 -6.68 40.50
CA GLY A 36 52.76 -7.91 40.74
C GLY A 36 52.24 -9.16 40.02
N VAL A 37 51.58 -9.03 38.87
CA VAL A 37 51.03 -10.19 38.11
C VAL A 37 52.11 -11.19 37.72
N PHE A 38 53.34 -10.76 37.40
CA PHE A 38 54.41 -11.66 36.99
C PHE A 38 55.21 -12.19 38.18
N SER A 39 55.25 -11.46 39.30
CA SER A 39 55.89 -11.87 40.56
C SER A 39 55.03 -12.80 41.43
N ALA A 40 53.74 -12.95 41.14
CA ALA A 40 52.85 -13.79 41.94
C ALA A 40 53.16 -15.29 41.85
N ALA A 41 53.15 -15.96 43.00
CA ALA A 41 53.65 -17.33 43.17
C ALA A 41 52.74 -18.39 42.52
N THR A 42 51.42 -18.20 42.61
CA THR A 42 50.43 -19.16 42.12
C THR A 42 49.64 -18.62 40.92
N SER A 43 49.12 -19.52 40.08
CA SER A 43 48.29 -19.14 38.92
C SER A 43 47.00 -18.44 39.33
N GLY A 44 46.39 -18.86 40.45
CA GLY A 44 45.19 -18.22 40.99
C GLY A 44 45.43 -16.79 41.45
N GLU A 45 46.55 -16.54 42.14
CA GLU A 45 46.98 -15.19 42.52
C GLU A 45 47.30 -14.30 41.31
N ARG A 46 47.92 -14.86 40.27
CA ARG A 46 48.14 -14.15 39.00
C ARG A 46 46.81 -13.74 38.36
N ALA A 47 45.86 -14.67 38.25
CA ALA A 47 44.54 -14.41 37.68
C ALA A 47 43.71 -13.41 38.50
N GLN A 48 43.87 -13.37 39.82
CA GLN A 48 43.24 -12.34 40.66
C GLN A 48 43.86 -10.97 40.40
N ARG A 49 45.19 -10.85 40.43
CA ARG A 49 45.88 -9.57 40.14
C ARG A 49 45.61 -9.04 38.74
N VAL A 50 45.47 -9.92 37.74
CA VAL A 50 45.04 -9.54 36.38
C VAL A 50 43.62 -8.94 36.41
N ARG A 51 42.69 -9.54 37.16
CA ARG A 51 41.32 -9.01 37.28
C ARG A 51 41.28 -7.68 38.03
N ASP A 52 42.06 -7.55 39.11
CA ASP A 52 42.18 -6.31 39.88
C ASP A 52 42.80 -5.19 39.03
N TRP A 53 43.81 -5.52 38.23
CA TRP A 53 44.41 -4.57 37.28
C TRP A 53 43.46 -4.20 36.15
N LEU A 54 42.73 -5.15 35.57
CA LEU A 54 41.72 -4.86 34.54
C LEU A 54 40.58 -3.95 35.06
N ALA A 55 40.29 -4.01 36.36
CA ALA A 55 39.30 -3.13 37.00
C ALA A 55 39.75 -1.66 37.09
N THR A 56 41.05 -1.37 36.90
CA THR A 56 41.55 0.01 36.81
C THR A 56 41.49 0.58 35.39
N GLU A 57 40.82 -0.13 34.46
CA GLU A 57 40.65 0.27 33.05
C GLU A 57 41.96 0.68 32.35
N PRO A 58 42.98 -0.21 32.32
CA PRO A 58 44.27 0.11 31.69
C PRO A 58 44.12 0.32 30.18
N GLU A 59 45.06 1.07 29.60
CA GLU A 59 45.08 1.35 28.16
C GLU A 59 45.20 0.05 27.32
N PRO A 60 44.51 -0.05 26.16
CA PRO A 60 44.55 -1.26 25.33
C PRO A 60 45.95 -1.68 24.89
N ALA A 61 46.87 -0.72 24.70
CA ALA A 61 48.27 -1.02 24.39
C ALA A 61 48.98 -1.75 25.54
N GLN A 62 48.73 -1.33 26.79
CA GLN A 62 49.30 -1.96 27.98
C GLN A 62 48.71 -3.37 28.18
N MET A 63 47.40 -3.54 27.93
CA MET A 63 46.76 -4.86 27.98
C MET A 63 47.36 -5.84 26.97
N GLN A 64 47.67 -5.37 25.75
CA GLN A 64 48.32 -6.19 24.71
C GLN A 64 49.75 -6.58 25.12
N GLU A 65 50.52 -5.67 25.69
CA GLU A 65 51.89 -5.91 26.16
C GLU A 65 51.90 -6.95 27.29
N VAL A 66 51.07 -6.76 28.31
CA VAL A 66 50.92 -7.73 29.43
C VAL A 66 50.40 -9.07 28.94
N PHE A 67 49.45 -9.10 28.00
CA PHE A 67 48.95 -10.35 27.41
C PHE A 67 50.05 -11.11 26.65
N LYS A 68 50.89 -10.41 25.86
CA LYS A 68 51.98 -11.02 25.09
C LYS A 68 52.97 -11.75 26.00
N GLU A 69 53.34 -11.14 27.12
CA GLU A 69 54.29 -11.73 28.05
C GLU A 69 53.65 -12.76 28.99
N LEU A 70 52.43 -12.49 29.47
CA LEU A 70 51.73 -13.38 30.40
C LEU A 70 51.23 -14.64 29.71
N SER A 71 50.81 -14.59 28.45
CA SER A 71 50.28 -15.76 27.74
C SER A 71 51.30 -16.89 27.53
N ALA A 72 52.59 -16.56 27.45
CA ALA A 72 53.68 -17.53 27.40
C ALA A 72 53.94 -18.17 28.78
N LYS A 73 53.79 -17.39 29.86
CA LYS A 73 54.08 -17.81 31.24
C LYS A 73 52.90 -18.54 31.91
N ASP A 74 51.68 -18.07 31.68
CA ASP A 74 50.45 -18.59 32.29
C ASP A 74 49.22 -18.27 31.42
N LYS A 75 48.83 -19.26 30.60
CA LYS A 75 47.63 -19.16 29.74
C LYS A 75 46.32 -19.00 30.52
N GLY A 76 46.26 -19.52 31.74
CA GLY A 76 45.07 -19.46 32.59
C GLY A 76 44.83 -18.05 33.11
N ALA A 77 45.87 -17.41 33.66
CA ALA A 77 45.81 -16.03 34.11
C ALA A 77 45.62 -15.03 32.97
N ALA A 78 46.19 -15.31 31.78
CA ALA A 78 46.03 -14.46 30.59
C ALA A 78 44.62 -14.54 29.94
N LYS A 79 43.77 -15.49 30.34
CA LYS A 79 42.43 -15.67 29.75
C LYS A 79 41.55 -14.43 29.88
N ALA A 80 41.50 -13.82 31.07
CA ALA A 80 40.70 -12.61 31.31
C ALA A 80 41.17 -11.43 30.45
N LEU A 81 42.48 -11.30 30.24
CA LEU A 81 43.06 -10.30 29.33
C LEU A 81 42.67 -10.55 27.88
N ARG A 82 42.74 -11.80 27.41
CA ARG A 82 42.31 -12.18 26.07
C ARG A 82 40.84 -11.84 25.84
N GLU A 83 39.97 -12.23 26.78
CA GLU A 83 38.54 -11.96 26.71
C GLU A 83 38.25 -10.46 26.63
N LYS A 84 38.96 -9.64 27.42
CA LYS A 84 38.86 -8.17 27.36
C LYS A 84 39.36 -7.57 26.06
N LEU A 85 40.49 -8.04 25.54
CA LEU A 85 41.03 -7.58 24.25
C LEU A 85 40.10 -7.97 23.08
N ASP A 86 39.55 -9.18 23.10
CA ASP A 86 38.56 -9.65 22.11
C ASP A 86 37.24 -8.86 22.23
N GLU A 87 36.80 -8.52 23.45
CA GLU A 87 35.64 -7.65 23.71
C GLU A 87 35.84 -6.24 23.12
N LEU A 88 36.99 -5.61 23.39
CA LEU A 88 37.34 -4.30 22.84
C LEU A 88 37.42 -4.31 21.31
N ARG A 89 37.95 -5.39 20.73
CA ARG A 89 37.98 -5.55 19.27
C ARG A 89 36.56 -5.61 18.69
N ARG A 90 35.69 -6.44 19.25
CA ARG A 90 34.28 -6.53 18.82
C ARG A 90 33.53 -5.21 19.01
N ALA A 91 33.79 -4.50 20.11
CA ALA A 91 33.20 -3.19 20.36
C ALA A 91 33.59 -2.18 19.26
N ARG A 92 34.88 -2.11 18.89
CA ARG A 92 35.34 -1.25 17.79
C ARG A 92 34.71 -1.63 16.45
N GLU A 93 34.59 -2.91 16.15
CA GLU A 93 33.90 -3.38 14.94
C GLU A 93 32.42 -2.96 14.95
N GLN A 94 31.73 -3.09 16.08
CA GLN A 94 30.36 -2.58 16.25
C GLN A 94 30.26 -1.06 16.10
N ASP A 95 31.23 -0.30 16.61
CA ASP A 95 31.25 1.16 16.50
C ASP A 95 31.43 1.61 15.04
N THR A 96 32.26 0.90 14.26
CA THR A 96 32.39 1.18 12.83
C THR A 96 31.09 0.94 12.07
N VAL A 97 30.43 -0.20 12.33
CA VAL A 97 29.11 -0.49 11.75
C VAL A 97 28.07 0.54 12.23
N ALA A 98 28.12 0.93 13.50
CA ALA A 98 27.21 1.92 14.05
C ALA A 98 27.36 3.29 13.36
N ALA A 99 28.59 3.75 13.13
CA ALA A 99 28.87 5.00 12.44
C ALA A 99 28.35 4.99 10.99
N GLU A 100 28.52 3.88 10.27
CA GLU A 100 27.99 3.73 8.91
C GLU A 100 26.46 3.81 8.88
N TRP A 101 25.79 3.09 9.79
CA TRP A 101 24.32 3.08 9.84
C TRP A 101 23.72 4.36 10.40
N GLN A 102 24.43 5.05 11.28
CA GLN A 102 24.12 6.40 11.71
C GLN A 102 24.11 7.36 10.51
N ALA A 103 25.17 7.34 9.69
CA ALA A 103 25.26 8.19 8.51
C ALA A 103 24.11 7.91 7.51
N LYS A 104 23.76 6.63 7.31
CA LYS A 104 22.63 6.23 6.46
C LYS A 104 21.28 6.73 7.00
N ALA A 105 21.04 6.62 8.31
CA ALA A 105 19.81 7.16 8.92
C ALA A 105 19.74 8.67 8.80
N GLN A 106 20.85 9.37 9.06
CA GLN A 106 20.91 10.82 8.97
C GLN A 106 20.63 11.29 7.54
N ALA A 107 21.22 10.63 6.53
CA ALA A 107 20.94 10.93 5.13
C ALA A 107 19.45 10.76 4.75
N LEU A 108 18.77 9.76 5.32
CA LEU A 108 17.33 9.58 5.13
C LEU A 108 16.50 10.68 5.80
N LEU A 109 16.89 11.13 6.99
CA LEU A 109 16.20 12.19 7.73
C LEU A 109 16.44 13.57 7.10
N ASP A 110 17.63 13.84 6.59
CA ASP A 110 17.98 15.10 5.94
C ASP A 110 17.44 15.21 4.51
N ALA A 111 16.97 14.10 3.93
CA ALA A 111 16.38 14.10 2.62
C ALA A 111 15.12 15.00 2.57
N ALA A 112 15.06 15.90 1.58
CA ALA A 112 13.88 16.75 1.34
C ALA A 112 12.61 15.93 1.08
N ARG A 113 12.77 14.76 0.46
CA ARG A 113 11.72 13.76 0.23
C ARG A 113 12.16 12.44 0.86
N LEU A 114 11.42 11.97 1.87
CA LEU A 114 11.68 10.69 2.50
C LEU A 114 11.30 9.56 1.55
N ASN A 115 12.25 8.67 1.26
CA ASN A 115 11.93 7.38 0.66
C ASN A 115 11.44 6.42 1.75
N ILE A 116 10.13 6.23 1.84
CA ILE A 116 9.49 5.41 2.87
C ILE A 116 10.00 3.96 2.84
N ALA A 117 10.26 3.40 1.65
CA ALA A 117 10.74 2.03 1.51
C ALA A 117 12.14 1.85 2.12
N ASP A 118 13.05 2.78 1.83
CA ASP A 118 14.41 2.76 2.38
C ASP A 118 14.40 3.02 3.90
N ALA A 119 13.53 3.92 4.36
CA ALA A 119 13.36 4.22 5.78
C ALA A 119 12.82 3.02 6.58
N LEU A 120 11.85 2.28 6.03
CA LEU A 120 11.36 1.03 6.61
C LEU A 120 12.41 -0.09 6.58
N ALA A 121 13.20 -0.17 5.50
CA ALA A 121 14.24 -1.16 5.35
C ALA A 121 15.44 -0.92 6.28
N TRP A 122 15.74 0.35 6.63
CA TRP A 122 16.90 0.74 7.42
C TRP A 122 17.07 -0.08 8.70
N GLN A 123 15.99 -0.26 9.49
CA GLN A 123 16.09 -0.99 10.76
C GLN A 123 16.46 -2.46 10.54
N ARG A 124 15.83 -3.12 9.56
CA ARG A 124 16.10 -4.52 9.24
C ARG A 124 17.51 -4.70 8.73
N ASP A 125 17.94 -3.82 7.82
CA ASP A 125 19.23 -3.95 7.15
C ASP A 125 20.39 -3.60 8.10
N ALA A 126 20.18 -2.64 9.01
CA ALA A 126 21.09 -2.35 10.12
C ALA A 126 21.23 -3.53 11.08
N ALA A 127 20.10 -4.16 11.47
CA ALA A 127 20.12 -5.35 12.31
C ALA A 127 20.86 -6.52 11.63
N LYS A 128 20.64 -6.72 10.32
CA LYS A 128 21.32 -7.74 9.53
C LYS A 128 22.84 -7.51 9.45
N ALA A 129 23.27 -6.24 9.45
CA ALA A 129 24.68 -5.86 9.47
C ALA A 129 25.32 -5.93 10.88
N GLY A 130 24.55 -6.26 11.93
CA GLY A 130 25.06 -6.32 13.30
C GLY A 130 25.18 -4.95 13.99
N ALA A 131 24.50 -3.92 13.49
CA ALA A 131 24.51 -2.60 14.10
C ALA A 131 23.86 -2.63 15.50
N PRO A 132 24.44 -1.99 16.52
CA PRO A 132 23.90 -1.97 17.88
C PRO A 132 22.73 -0.99 18.00
N LEU A 133 21.56 -1.34 17.45
CA LEU A 133 20.37 -0.48 17.36
C LEU A 133 19.79 0.02 18.71
N SER A 134 20.19 -0.58 19.83
CA SER A 134 19.79 -0.14 21.18
C SER A 134 20.75 0.88 21.78
N ARG A 135 21.92 1.11 21.17
CA ARG A 135 22.89 2.11 21.62
C ARG A 135 22.65 3.45 20.93
N GLU A 136 22.93 4.53 21.63
CA GLU A 136 22.95 5.86 21.02
C GLU A 136 24.15 6.00 20.08
N PRO A 137 24.00 6.72 18.95
CA PRO A 137 22.84 7.52 18.53
C PRO A 137 21.77 6.74 17.73
N LEU A 138 21.99 5.45 17.45
CA LEU A 138 21.10 4.66 16.57
C LEU A 138 19.69 4.48 17.13
N ALA A 139 19.57 4.34 18.45
CA ALA A 139 18.28 4.23 19.12
C ALA A 139 17.41 5.47 18.90
N GLY A 140 17.98 6.68 19.09
CA GLY A 140 17.30 7.94 18.78
C GLY A 140 16.93 8.08 17.31
N LEU A 141 17.85 7.75 16.39
CA LEU A 141 17.60 7.83 14.95
C LEU A 141 16.49 6.90 14.48
N ARG A 142 16.42 5.69 15.06
CA ARG A 142 15.32 4.75 14.80
C ARG A 142 13.97 5.37 15.15
N THR A 143 13.86 6.00 16.32
CA THR A 143 12.63 6.65 16.76
C THR A 143 12.23 7.77 15.81
N GLN A 144 13.17 8.64 15.43
CA GLN A 144 12.93 9.74 14.49
C GLN A 144 12.47 9.25 13.12
N LEU A 145 13.08 8.18 12.58
CA LEU A 145 12.64 7.58 11.32
C LEU A 145 11.20 7.05 11.42
N VAL A 146 10.87 6.34 12.49
CA VAL A 146 9.51 5.82 12.72
C VAL A 146 8.48 6.94 12.83
N GLU A 147 8.79 8.02 13.56
CA GLU A 147 7.91 9.18 13.69
C GLU A 147 7.68 9.88 12.35
N ARG A 148 8.76 10.05 11.56
CA ARG A 148 8.66 10.68 10.24
C ARG A 148 7.85 9.83 9.26
N ILE A 149 8.03 8.50 9.26
CA ILE A 149 7.23 7.58 8.44
C ILE A 149 5.76 7.69 8.82
N LYS A 150 5.43 7.60 10.11
CA LYS A 150 4.05 7.70 10.60
C LYS A 150 3.39 9.01 10.19
N ALA A 151 4.09 10.13 10.33
CA ALA A 151 3.53 11.43 10.00
C ALA A 151 3.23 11.57 8.49
N VAL A 152 4.05 10.95 7.61
CA VAL A 152 3.77 10.85 6.17
C VAL A 152 2.58 9.94 5.89
N GLU A 153 2.47 8.78 6.56
CA GLU A 153 1.32 7.87 6.45
C GLU A 153 0.02 8.54 6.91
N ASP A 154 0.06 9.28 8.02
CA ASP A 154 -1.07 10.05 8.54
C ASP A 154 -1.49 11.16 7.56
N LEU A 155 -0.54 11.80 6.86
CA LEU A 155 -0.86 12.73 5.78
C LEU A 155 -1.59 12.03 4.64
N GLN A 156 -1.09 10.86 4.20
CA GLN A 156 -1.73 10.08 3.15
C GLN A 156 -3.17 9.69 3.52
N GLN A 157 -3.38 9.24 4.75
CA GLN A 157 -4.71 8.90 5.24
C GLN A 157 -5.63 10.13 5.30
N ARG A 158 -5.11 11.27 5.76
CA ARG A 158 -5.87 12.54 5.76
C ARG A 158 -6.27 12.95 4.34
N VAL A 159 -5.42 12.78 3.34
CA VAL A 159 -5.79 13.04 1.94
C VAL A 159 -6.95 12.16 1.48
N MET A 160 -6.93 10.87 1.82
CA MET A 160 -8.04 9.96 1.49
C MET A 160 -9.35 10.41 2.12
N VAL A 161 -9.33 10.77 3.41
CA VAL A 161 -10.49 11.30 4.13
C VAL A 161 -10.99 12.59 3.47
N GLN A 162 -10.10 13.52 3.10
CA GLN A 162 -10.51 14.76 2.43
C GLN A 162 -11.13 14.51 1.07
N ARG A 163 -10.64 13.52 0.32
CA ARG A 163 -11.25 13.15 -0.97
C ARG A 163 -12.67 12.62 -0.79
N GLU A 164 -12.93 11.80 0.23
CA GLU A 164 -14.28 11.33 0.55
C GLU A 164 -15.18 12.46 1.04
N ALA A 165 -14.67 13.34 1.90
CA ALA A 165 -15.40 14.52 2.35
C ALA A 165 -15.80 15.44 1.18
N ALA A 166 -14.91 15.66 0.21
CA ALA A 166 -15.21 16.43 -1.00
C ALA A 166 -16.35 15.81 -1.81
N ALA A 167 -16.33 14.48 -1.96
CA ALA A 167 -17.36 13.75 -2.68
C ALA A 167 -18.73 13.85 -1.98
N LEU A 168 -18.76 13.75 -0.64
CA LEU A 168 -19.98 13.92 0.15
C LEU A 168 -20.52 15.36 0.07
N LEU A 169 -19.64 16.37 0.07
CA LEU A 169 -20.06 17.77 -0.14
C LEU A 169 -20.64 17.99 -1.53
N ALA A 170 -20.02 17.43 -2.57
CA ALA A 170 -20.55 17.47 -3.94
C ALA A 170 -21.93 16.79 -4.02
N GLN A 171 -22.09 15.60 -3.43
CA GLN A 171 -23.39 14.91 -3.35
C GLN A 171 -24.45 15.72 -2.59
N ARG A 172 -24.07 16.40 -1.50
CA ARG A 172 -24.99 17.28 -0.77
C ARG A 172 -25.45 18.44 -1.65
N ILE A 173 -24.56 19.04 -2.45
CA ILE A 173 -24.91 20.11 -3.40
C ILE A 173 -25.90 19.58 -4.45
N GLU A 174 -25.62 18.41 -5.03
CA GLU A 174 -26.51 17.75 -5.99
C GLU A 174 -27.89 17.46 -5.37
N LEU A 175 -27.94 16.94 -4.14
CA LEU A 175 -29.20 16.67 -3.45
C LEU A 175 -30.01 17.95 -3.17
N LEU A 176 -29.36 19.07 -2.87
CA LEU A 176 -30.07 20.35 -2.73
C LEU A 176 -30.62 20.87 -4.05
N SER A 177 -29.99 20.54 -5.19
CA SER A 177 -30.50 20.92 -6.51
C SER A 177 -31.81 20.20 -6.90
N THR A 178 -32.14 19.09 -6.23
CA THR A 178 -33.40 18.36 -6.42
C THR A 178 -34.48 18.76 -5.41
N LYS A 179 -34.21 19.73 -4.54
CA LYS A 179 -35.16 20.25 -3.55
C LYS A 179 -35.71 21.61 -3.98
N PRO A 180 -36.83 22.08 -3.39
CA PRO A 180 -37.32 23.43 -3.64
C PRO A 180 -36.25 24.49 -3.39
N TRP A 181 -36.22 25.53 -4.23
CA TRP A 181 -35.13 26.52 -4.19
C TRP A 181 -35.04 27.24 -2.83
N ALA A 182 -36.17 27.40 -2.13
CA ALA A 182 -36.22 28.00 -0.79
C ALA A 182 -35.49 27.16 0.27
N GLU A 183 -35.58 25.83 0.21
CA GLU A 183 -34.83 24.94 1.11
C GLU A 183 -33.32 25.01 0.81
N ALA A 184 -32.96 25.04 -0.47
CA ALA A 184 -31.57 25.20 -0.90
C ALA A 184 -30.99 26.53 -0.39
N GLN A 185 -31.79 27.61 -0.41
CA GLN A 185 -31.36 28.90 0.13
C GLN A 185 -31.16 28.89 1.64
N GLN A 186 -32.06 28.24 2.40
CA GLN A 186 -31.90 28.12 3.86
C GLN A 186 -30.61 27.39 4.27
N GLN A 187 -30.15 26.45 3.44
CA GLN A 187 -28.95 25.65 3.71
C GLN A 187 -27.65 26.25 3.14
N GLN A 188 -27.74 27.35 2.38
CA GLN A 188 -26.61 27.94 1.66
C GLN A 188 -25.46 28.33 2.59
N ASP A 189 -25.75 29.03 3.68
CA ASP A 189 -24.71 29.56 4.58
C ASP A 189 -23.93 28.44 5.27
N ALA A 190 -24.62 27.41 5.76
CA ALA A 190 -24.00 26.24 6.36
C ALA A 190 -23.13 25.50 5.33
N LEU A 191 -23.63 25.32 4.11
CA LEU A 191 -22.88 24.65 3.05
C LEU A 191 -21.66 25.45 2.59
N GLN A 192 -21.76 26.79 2.51
CA GLN A 192 -20.63 27.67 2.23
C GLN A 192 -19.56 27.54 3.33
N ALA A 193 -19.95 27.47 4.60
CA ALA A 193 -19.01 27.27 5.70
C ALA A 193 -18.29 25.91 5.56
N ASP A 194 -19.02 24.84 5.25
CA ASP A 194 -18.46 23.50 5.09
C ASP A 194 -17.47 23.42 3.91
N VAL A 195 -17.83 24.00 2.75
CA VAL A 195 -16.94 24.05 1.57
C VAL A 195 -15.67 24.86 1.87
N THR A 196 -15.82 26.01 2.55
CA THR A 196 -14.68 26.84 2.94
C THR A 196 -13.76 26.11 3.91
N HIS A 197 -14.35 25.40 4.89
CA HIS A 197 -13.61 24.61 5.85
C HIS A 197 -12.83 23.48 5.18
N TRP A 198 -13.47 22.74 4.26
CA TRP A 198 -12.82 21.71 3.48
C TRP A 198 -11.65 22.27 2.64
N GLN A 199 -11.83 23.41 1.97
CA GLN A 199 -10.77 24.05 1.19
C GLN A 199 -9.57 24.44 2.07
N ALA A 200 -9.83 24.97 3.27
CA ALA A 200 -8.78 25.30 4.23
C ALA A 200 -8.01 24.06 4.70
N GLN A 201 -8.71 22.93 4.96
CA GLN A 201 -8.06 21.68 5.33
C GLN A 201 -7.22 21.11 4.18
N ALA A 202 -7.72 21.13 2.94
CA ALA A 202 -6.98 20.69 1.76
C ALA A 202 -5.70 21.52 1.56
N ALA A 203 -5.77 22.84 1.72
CA ALA A 203 -4.62 23.73 1.65
C ALA A 203 -3.61 23.46 2.79
N ALA A 204 -4.09 23.19 4.01
CA ALA A 204 -3.24 22.85 5.14
C ALA A 204 -2.45 21.54 4.93
N LEU A 205 -3.05 20.53 4.28
CA LEU A 205 -2.34 19.31 3.91
C LEU A 205 -1.19 19.58 2.93
N GLN A 206 -1.44 20.43 1.92
CA GLN A 206 -0.43 20.80 0.92
C GLN A 206 0.70 21.68 1.50
N ALA A 207 0.40 22.44 2.56
CA ALA A 207 1.37 23.27 3.27
C ALA A 207 2.22 22.50 4.30
N ASP A 208 1.89 21.23 4.59
CA ASP A 208 2.66 20.42 5.52
C ASP A 208 4.08 20.18 5.01
N GLY A 209 5.10 20.34 5.86
CA GLY A 209 6.51 20.18 5.49
C GLY A 209 6.85 18.77 5.00
N GLN A 210 6.05 17.77 5.34
CA GLN A 210 6.23 16.40 4.88
C GLN A 210 5.50 16.09 3.56
N TRP A 211 4.72 17.03 3.02
CA TRP A 211 4.00 16.89 1.76
C TRP A 211 4.86 16.36 0.59
N PRO A 212 6.13 16.77 0.40
CA PRO A 212 6.97 16.23 -0.66
C PRO A 212 7.26 14.72 -0.54
N SER A 213 7.09 14.15 0.65
CA SER A 213 7.33 12.73 0.96
C SER A 213 6.10 11.85 0.76
N VAL A 214 4.92 12.43 0.51
CA VAL A 214 3.69 11.72 0.20
C VAL A 214 3.82 10.97 -1.14
N ASP A 215 3.19 9.81 -1.24
CA ASP A 215 3.17 9.04 -2.50
C ASP A 215 2.57 9.87 -3.64
N MET A 216 3.20 9.80 -4.82
CA MET A 216 2.88 10.62 -6.00
C MET A 216 1.44 10.44 -6.50
N ARG A 217 0.74 9.39 -6.09
CA ARG A 217 -0.68 9.20 -6.44
C ARG A 217 -1.61 10.15 -5.71
N PHE A 218 -1.26 10.65 -4.53
CA PHE A 218 -2.18 11.41 -3.67
C PHE A 218 -2.31 12.90 -4.05
N PRO A 219 -1.23 13.64 -4.39
CA PRO A 219 -1.36 15.02 -4.84
C PRO A 219 -2.34 15.22 -6.00
N PRO A 220 -2.27 14.48 -7.13
CA PRO A 220 -3.23 14.66 -8.22
C PRO A 220 -4.66 14.24 -7.82
N GLN A 221 -4.83 13.31 -6.87
CA GLN A 221 -6.15 12.96 -6.36
C GLN A 221 -6.78 14.08 -5.52
N LEU A 222 -5.99 14.75 -4.69
CA LEU A 222 -6.46 15.90 -3.90
C LEU A 222 -6.82 17.08 -4.81
N GLU A 223 -5.97 17.37 -5.81
CA GLU A 223 -6.22 18.41 -6.82
C GLU A 223 -7.49 18.14 -7.64
N ALA A 224 -7.72 16.88 -8.04
CA ALA A 224 -8.93 16.48 -8.74
C ALA A 224 -10.18 16.67 -7.86
N ALA A 225 -10.12 16.28 -6.59
CA ALA A 225 -11.23 16.47 -5.64
C ALA A 225 -11.53 17.96 -5.44
N GLN A 226 -10.49 18.80 -5.29
CA GLN A 226 -10.63 20.25 -5.18
C GLN A 226 -11.26 20.87 -6.43
N SER A 227 -10.79 20.45 -7.61
CA SER A 227 -11.31 20.95 -8.89
C SER A 227 -12.78 20.59 -9.07
N GLN A 228 -13.17 19.35 -8.75
CA GLN A 228 -14.55 18.89 -8.84
C GLN A 228 -15.47 19.63 -7.87
N LEU A 229 -15.08 19.74 -6.60
CA LEU A 229 -15.90 20.46 -5.61
C LEU A 229 -16.05 21.94 -5.99
N ASN A 230 -14.96 22.59 -6.42
CA ASN A 230 -15.01 23.98 -6.87
C ASN A 230 -15.90 24.17 -8.10
N ALA A 231 -15.85 23.25 -9.07
CA ALA A 231 -16.71 23.31 -10.24
C ALA A 231 -18.19 23.23 -9.87
N VAL A 232 -18.57 22.24 -9.04
CA VAL A 232 -19.96 22.06 -8.59
C VAL A 232 -20.41 23.27 -7.74
N TRP A 233 -19.56 23.74 -6.83
CA TRP A 233 -19.87 24.90 -5.98
C TRP A 233 -20.04 26.19 -6.78
N SER A 234 -19.14 26.46 -7.73
CA SER A 234 -19.18 27.64 -8.59
C SER A 234 -20.35 27.65 -9.59
N ALA A 235 -20.93 26.49 -9.89
CA ALA A 235 -22.17 26.40 -10.65
C ALA A 235 -23.41 26.59 -9.75
N PHE A 236 -23.39 26.01 -8.55
CA PHE A 236 -24.53 26.03 -7.63
C PHE A 236 -24.82 27.42 -7.07
N VAL A 237 -23.81 28.14 -6.57
CA VAL A 237 -24.01 29.44 -5.90
C VAL A 237 -24.66 30.48 -6.83
N PRO A 238 -24.18 30.69 -8.07
CA PRO A 238 -24.83 31.64 -8.98
C PRO A 238 -26.23 31.18 -9.41
N ALA A 239 -26.45 29.88 -9.63
CA ALA A 239 -27.76 29.35 -9.99
C ALA A 239 -28.79 29.60 -8.87
N LEU A 240 -28.38 29.42 -7.61
CA LEU A 240 -29.23 29.71 -6.46
C LEU A 240 -29.50 31.20 -6.34
N ALA A 241 -28.48 32.05 -6.43
CA ALA A 241 -28.64 33.51 -6.42
C ALA A 241 -29.60 34.00 -7.53
N GLN A 242 -29.54 33.40 -8.71
CA GLN A 242 -30.46 33.68 -9.81
C GLN A 242 -31.90 33.26 -9.48
N ALA A 243 -32.11 32.11 -8.82
CA ALA A 243 -33.43 31.69 -8.35
C ALA A 243 -34.03 32.71 -7.35
N VAL A 244 -33.20 33.20 -6.42
CA VAL A 244 -33.60 34.23 -5.44
C VAL A 244 -33.99 35.54 -6.12
N ALA A 245 -33.20 36.00 -7.11
CA ALA A 245 -33.52 37.19 -7.88
C ALA A 245 -34.83 37.01 -8.68
N ALA A 246 -35.00 35.85 -9.33
CA ALA A 246 -36.20 35.51 -10.09
C ALA A 246 -37.47 35.36 -9.23
N ALA A 247 -37.33 35.06 -7.94
CA ALA A 247 -38.41 35.05 -6.98
C ALA A 247 -38.86 36.47 -6.57
N GLN A 248 -37.95 37.43 -6.57
CA GLN A 248 -38.22 38.83 -6.21
C GLN A 248 -38.69 39.66 -7.41
N ASP A 249 -38.24 39.32 -8.62
CA ASP A 249 -38.59 40.00 -9.86
C ASP A 249 -39.05 39.00 -10.93
N ALA A 250 -40.31 39.14 -11.35
CA ALA A 250 -40.89 38.30 -12.40
C ALA A 250 -40.26 38.53 -13.78
N ALA A 251 -39.58 39.66 -14.01
CA ALA A 251 -38.86 39.93 -15.26
C ALA A 251 -37.43 39.35 -15.27
N ALA A 252 -36.90 38.93 -14.11
CA ALA A 252 -35.55 38.37 -14.01
C ALA A 252 -35.46 36.96 -14.66
N PRO A 253 -34.29 36.59 -15.20
CA PRO A 253 -34.10 35.34 -15.92
C PRO A 253 -34.23 34.12 -14.99
N LEU A 254 -34.90 33.07 -15.45
CA LEU A 254 -35.07 31.83 -14.69
C LEU A 254 -33.74 31.08 -14.51
N PRO A 255 -33.50 30.42 -13.36
CA PRO A 255 -32.27 29.69 -13.08
C PRO A 255 -32.09 28.47 -14.01
N PRO A 256 -30.86 27.96 -14.19
CA PRO A 256 -30.58 26.82 -15.06
C PRO A 256 -31.07 25.48 -14.48
N VAL A 257 -31.43 25.42 -13.20
CA VAL A 257 -31.95 24.22 -12.53
C VAL A 257 -33.45 24.07 -12.87
N PRO A 258 -33.86 23.02 -13.61
CA PRO A 258 -35.23 22.92 -14.14
C PRO A 258 -36.31 22.97 -13.06
N LEU A 259 -36.12 22.25 -11.95
CA LEU A 259 -37.06 22.23 -10.84
C LEU A 259 -37.33 23.64 -10.30
N TRP A 260 -36.27 24.42 -10.07
CA TRP A 260 -36.38 25.78 -9.55
C TRP A 260 -37.03 26.72 -10.58
N ALA A 261 -36.67 26.56 -11.86
CA ALA A 261 -37.28 27.33 -12.94
C ALA A 261 -38.79 27.06 -13.07
N ASP A 262 -39.22 25.81 -12.91
CA ASP A 262 -40.62 25.42 -12.96
C ASP A 262 -41.41 25.94 -11.76
N GLU A 263 -40.85 25.88 -10.54
CA GLU A 263 -41.45 26.47 -9.33
C GLU A 263 -41.66 27.98 -9.49
N LEU A 264 -40.66 28.70 -10.02
CA LEU A 264 -40.73 30.13 -10.26
C LEU A 264 -41.71 30.49 -11.38
N ARG A 265 -41.78 29.66 -12.43
CA ARG A 265 -42.76 29.83 -13.51
C ARG A 265 -44.18 29.67 -13.00
N ALA A 266 -44.43 28.65 -12.20
CA ALA A 266 -45.71 28.43 -11.54
C ALA A 266 -46.08 29.61 -10.63
N ALA A 267 -45.12 30.16 -9.86
CA ALA A 267 -45.32 31.33 -9.02
C ALA A 267 -45.66 32.60 -9.83
N ARG A 268 -45.16 32.72 -11.06
CA ARG A 268 -45.49 33.81 -12.00
C ARG A 268 -46.84 33.61 -12.71
N GLY A 269 -47.49 32.46 -12.54
CA GLY A 269 -48.72 32.11 -13.25
C GLY A 269 -48.50 31.75 -14.73
N GLU A 270 -47.26 31.45 -15.11
CA GLU A 270 -46.90 30.99 -16.44
C GLU A 270 -47.08 29.46 -16.54
N ALA A 271 -47.63 28.97 -17.66
CA ALA A 271 -47.78 27.52 -17.86
C ALA A 271 -46.40 26.84 -17.95
N PRO A 272 -46.22 25.63 -17.37
CA PRO A 272 -44.97 24.88 -17.51
C PRO A 272 -44.63 24.73 -18.99
N VAL A 273 -43.45 25.22 -19.39
CA VAL A 273 -42.95 24.99 -20.74
C VAL A 273 -42.61 23.51 -20.81
N ALA A 274 -43.44 22.72 -21.49
CA ALA A 274 -43.05 21.38 -21.92
C ALA A 274 -41.72 21.53 -22.66
N GLU A 275 -40.67 20.86 -22.16
CA GLU A 275 -39.30 20.96 -22.65
C GLU A 275 -39.29 21.10 -24.18
N ALA A 276 -38.84 22.26 -24.67
CA ALA A 276 -38.42 22.37 -26.05
C ALA A 276 -37.18 21.48 -26.18
N THR A 277 -37.42 20.22 -26.53
CA THR A 277 -36.37 19.24 -26.78
C THR A 277 -35.44 19.84 -27.84
N PRO A 278 -34.16 20.08 -27.53
CA PRO A 278 -33.19 20.40 -28.58
C PRO A 278 -33.26 19.27 -29.62
N PRO A 279 -33.19 19.56 -30.94
CA PRO A 279 -33.24 18.50 -31.94
C PRO A 279 -32.11 17.52 -31.65
N ALA A 280 -32.49 16.28 -31.35
CA ALA A 280 -31.54 15.22 -31.05
C ALA A 280 -30.54 15.08 -32.21
N PRO A 281 -29.21 15.07 -31.95
CA PRO A 281 -28.24 14.80 -32.99
C PRO A 281 -28.53 13.41 -33.57
N ALA A 282 -28.69 13.35 -34.88
CA ALA A 282 -28.93 12.11 -35.59
C ALA A 282 -27.76 11.15 -35.32
N LYS A 283 -28.05 10.00 -34.68
CA LYS A 283 -27.07 8.92 -34.49
C LYS A 283 -26.52 8.51 -35.88
N PRO A 284 -25.20 8.44 -36.09
CA PRO A 284 -24.66 7.89 -37.33
C PRO A 284 -25.11 6.44 -37.47
N ARG A 285 -25.85 6.14 -38.53
CA ARG A 285 -26.16 4.75 -38.92
C ARG A 285 -24.85 4.12 -39.37
N VAL A 286 -24.30 3.22 -38.56
CA VAL A 286 -23.14 2.40 -38.97
C VAL A 286 -23.57 1.49 -40.13
N ASP A 287 -22.79 1.52 -41.22
CA ASP A 287 -23.03 0.71 -42.41
C ASP A 287 -22.98 -0.80 -42.11
N PRO A 288 -23.89 -1.62 -42.67
CA PRO A 288 -23.94 -3.06 -42.46
C PRO A 288 -22.67 -3.79 -42.94
N GLU A 289 -21.99 -3.27 -43.96
CA GLU A 289 -20.71 -3.82 -44.45
C GLU A 289 -19.57 -3.65 -43.42
N GLN A 290 -19.56 -2.53 -42.68
CA GLN A 290 -18.55 -2.27 -41.65
C GLN A 290 -18.72 -3.22 -40.46
N ARG A 291 -19.96 -3.57 -40.10
CA ARG A 291 -20.23 -4.59 -39.07
C ARG A 291 -19.75 -5.97 -39.52
N GLN A 292 -20.05 -6.36 -40.76
CA GLN A 292 -19.60 -7.66 -41.27
C GLN A 292 -18.07 -7.77 -41.34
N ALA A 293 -17.37 -6.70 -41.74
CA ALA A 293 -15.92 -6.66 -41.74
C ALA A 293 -15.34 -6.74 -40.30
N ALA A 294 -15.96 -6.04 -39.36
CA ALA A 294 -15.60 -6.08 -37.93
C ALA A 294 -15.79 -7.48 -37.32
N THR A 295 -16.93 -8.13 -37.58
CA THR A 295 -17.21 -9.50 -37.12
C THR A 295 -16.16 -10.48 -37.67
N LYS A 296 -15.87 -10.45 -38.98
CA LYS A 296 -14.86 -11.32 -39.60
C LYS A 296 -13.45 -11.10 -39.03
N ALA A 297 -13.07 -9.85 -38.78
CA ALA A 297 -11.76 -9.52 -38.22
C ALA A 297 -11.58 -10.01 -36.78
N VAL A 298 -12.65 -10.01 -35.99
CA VAL A 298 -12.64 -10.53 -34.61
C VAL A 298 -12.71 -12.06 -34.61
N GLU A 299 -13.54 -12.68 -35.45
CA GLU A 299 -13.59 -14.14 -35.63
C GLU A 299 -12.23 -14.74 -36.02
N ALA A 300 -11.52 -14.08 -36.95
CA ALA A 300 -10.17 -14.51 -37.35
C ALA A 300 -9.17 -14.46 -36.19
N GLY A 301 -9.25 -13.41 -35.34
CA GLY A 301 -8.40 -13.28 -34.16
C GLY A 301 -8.71 -14.32 -33.07
N VAL A 302 -9.99 -14.63 -32.86
CA VAL A 302 -10.44 -15.68 -31.93
C VAL A 302 -9.96 -17.04 -32.40
N MET A 303 -10.12 -17.35 -33.69
CA MET A 303 -9.66 -18.62 -34.26
C MET A 303 -8.13 -18.81 -34.12
N LEU A 304 -7.36 -17.74 -34.31
CA LEU A 304 -5.90 -17.77 -34.16
C LEU A 304 -5.49 -17.98 -32.69
N LEU A 305 -6.22 -17.38 -31.75
CA LEU A 305 -6.00 -17.61 -30.31
C LEU A 305 -6.39 -19.04 -29.90
N GLU A 306 -7.54 -19.55 -30.35
CA GLU A 306 -7.98 -20.93 -30.10
C GLU A 306 -6.94 -21.95 -30.62
N GLN A 307 -6.39 -21.72 -31.82
CA GLN A 307 -5.32 -22.55 -32.38
C GLN A 307 -4.01 -22.47 -31.57
N ALA A 308 -3.63 -21.27 -31.11
CA ALA A 308 -2.43 -21.09 -30.30
C ALA A 308 -2.55 -21.74 -28.91
N VAL A 309 -3.74 -21.71 -28.31
CA VAL A 309 -4.07 -22.41 -27.06
C VAL A 309 -4.02 -23.93 -27.26
N ALA A 310 -4.60 -24.44 -28.35
CA ALA A 310 -4.55 -25.86 -28.68
C ALA A 310 -3.11 -26.37 -28.95
N ALA A 311 -2.25 -25.51 -29.51
CA ALA A 311 -0.85 -25.81 -29.78
C ALA A 311 0.08 -25.70 -28.56
N GLY A 312 -0.40 -25.18 -27.42
CA GLY A 312 0.36 -25.08 -26.16
C GLY A 312 1.61 -24.18 -26.22
N HIS A 313 1.75 -23.33 -27.25
CA HIS A 313 2.95 -22.53 -27.50
C HIS A 313 2.80 -21.13 -26.91
N SER A 314 3.38 -20.89 -25.72
CA SER A 314 3.20 -19.65 -24.94
C SER A 314 3.55 -18.35 -25.68
N LYS A 315 4.56 -18.37 -26.55
CA LYS A 315 4.94 -17.20 -27.36
C LYS A 315 3.90 -16.84 -28.42
N ASN A 316 3.34 -17.85 -29.09
CA ASN A 316 2.31 -17.66 -30.11
C ASN A 316 1.00 -17.23 -29.46
N MET A 317 0.66 -17.82 -28.32
CA MET A 317 -0.49 -17.49 -27.49
C MET A 317 -0.47 -16.03 -27.03
N ASN A 318 0.66 -15.52 -26.53
CA ASN A 318 0.80 -14.11 -26.16
C ASN A 318 0.62 -13.16 -27.36
N SER A 319 1.20 -13.50 -28.51
CA SER A 319 1.05 -12.69 -29.73
C SER A 319 -0.38 -12.70 -30.28
N ALA A 320 -1.06 -13.84 -30.22
CA ALA A 320 -2.45 -14.01 -30.61
C ALA A 320 -3.40 -13.21 -29.71
N THR A 321 -3.16 -13.24 -28.40
CA THR A 321 -3.91 -12.44 -27.42
C THR A 321 -3.76 -10.95 -27.68
N GLN A 322 -2.55 -10.47 -27.99
CA GLN A 322 -2.32 -9.05 -28.30
C GLN A 322 -2.99 -8.63 -29.61
N ALA A 323 -2.92 -9.47 -30.65
CA ALA A 323 -3.60 -9.22 -31.92
C ALA A 323 -5.13 -9.17 -31.75
N LEU A 324 -5.71 -10.07 -30.95
CA LEU A 324 -7.13 -10.09 -30.61
C LEU A 324 -7.53 -8.82 -29.84
N ARG A 325 -6.75 -8.37 -28.85
CA ARG A 325 -6.98 -7.11 -28.12
C ARG A 325 -7.02 -5.89 -29.04
N GLN A 326 -6.08 -5.82 -29.99
CA GLN A 326 -6.04 -4.70 -30.94
C GLN A 326 -7.25 -4.72 -31.90
N SER A 327 -7.69 -5.91 -32.33
CA SER A 327 -8.91 -6.07 -33.13
C SER A 327 -10.15 -5.63 -32.35
N LEU A 328 -10.26 -6.02 -31.07
CA LEU A 328 -11.36 -5.65 -30.18
C LEU A 328 -11.39 -4.15 -29.86
N LYS A 329 -10.24 -3.50 -29.71
CA LYS A 329 -10.16 -2.05 -29.52
C LYS A 329 -10.75 -1.28 -30.71
N THR A 330 -10.59 -1.82 -31.91
CA THR A 330 -11.04 -1.18 -33.16
C THR A 330 -12.49 -1.55 -33.50
N ASN A 331 -12.86 -2.81 -33.31
CA ASN A 331 -14.09 -3.41 -33.84
C ASN A 331 -15.09 -3.81 -32.75
N GLY A 332 -14.71 -3.75 -31.47
CA GLY A 332 -15.50 -4.30 -30.35
C GLY A 332 -16.84 -3.62 -30.10
N ARG A 333 -17.08 -2.44 -30.68
CA ARG A 333 -18.39 -1.76 -30.66
C ARG A 333 -19.37 -2.28 -31.71
N LEU A 334 -18.89 -3.06 -32.68
CA LEU A 334 -19.65 -3.48 -33.86
C LEU A 334 -19.94 -4.99 -33.91
N ILE A 335 -19.40 -5.75 -32.96
CA ILE A 335 -19.62 -7.19 -32.81
C ILE A 335 -20.90 -7.48 -31.99
N ASP A 336 -21.49 -8.64 -32.23
CA ASP A 336 -22.67 -9.13 -31.52
C ASP A 336 -22.32 -9.92 -30.25
N GLU A 337 -23.33 -10.12 -29.39
CA GLU A 337 -23.20 -10.74 -28.07
C GLU A 337 -22.71 -12.20 -28.12
N ALA A 338 -23.03 -12.95 -29.20
CA ALA A 338 -22.58 -14.33 -29.33
C ALA A 338 -21.08 -14.41 -29.66
N LEU A 339 -20.60 -13.53 -30.54
CA LEU A 339 -19.17 -13.42 -30.84
C LEU A 339 -18.37 -12.93 -29.61
N GLU A 340 -18.94 -12.03 -28.81
CA GLU A 340 -18.34 -11.58 -27.55
C GLU A 340 -18.16 -12.69 -26.52
N ALA A 341 -19.18 -13.56 -26.36
CA ALA A 341 -19.09 -14.71 -25.48
C ALA A 341 -17.97 -15.67 -25.91
N ARG A 342 -17.79 -15.86 -27.23
CA ARG A 342 -16.70 -16.69 -27.79
C ARG A 342 -15.32 -16.08 -27.56
N VAL A 343 -15.16 -14.77 -27.77
CA VAL A 343 -13.93 -14.02 -27.45
C VAL A 343 -13.55 -14.22 -25.98
N HIS A 344 -14.52 -14.10 -25.07
CA HIS A 344 -14.30 -14.30 -23.65
C HIS A 344 -13.84 -15.73 -23.33
N ALA A 345 -14.52 -16.74 -23.87
CA ALA A 345 -14.14 -18.14 -23.69
C ALA A 345 -12.70 -18.42 -24.17
N ALA A 346 -12.30 -17.85 -25.30
CA ALA A 346 -10.95 -17.97 -25.85
C ALA A 346 -9.88 -17.24 -25.01
N LEU A 347 -10.21 -16.10 -24.40
CA LEU A 347 -9.29 -15.38 -23.51
C LEU A 347 -9.14 -16.07 -22.14
N VAL A 348 -10.21 -16.68 -21.63
CA VAL A 348 -10.18 -17.48 -20.41
C VAL A 348 -9.38 -18.76 -20.60
N SER A 349 -9.56 -19.47 -21.72
CA SER A 349 -8.73 -20.63 -22.05
C SER A 349 -7.27 -20.24 -22.27
N ALA A 350 -7.02 -18.97 -22.66
CA ALA A 350 -5.69 -18.41 -22.75
C ALA A 350 -5.07 -17.96 -21.40
N GLY A 351 -5.76 -18.12 -20.27
CA GLY A 351 -5.26 -17.71 -18.96
C GLY A 351 -5.16 -16.19 -18.76
N GLU A 352 -5.80 -15.40 -19.61
CA GLU A 352 -5.63 -13.94 -19.69
C GLU A 352 -6.86 -13.18 -19.17
N LEU A 353 -6.94 -13.05 -17.84
CA LEU A 353 -8.07 -12.40 -17.14
C LEU A 353 -7.89 -10.88 -16.95
N GLY A 354 -6.67 -10.34 -17.14
CA GLY A 354 -6.24 -9.07 -16.53
C GLY A 354 -6.69 -7.76 -17.18
N GLY A 355 -7.43 -7.77 -18.30
CA GLY A 355 -7.80 -6.52 -19.00
C GLY A 355 -9.16 -6.55 -19.69
N TRP A 356 -9.64 -7.74 -20.06
CA TRP A 356 -10.94 -7.92 -20.71
C TRP A 356 -12.11 -7.59 -19.78
N GLN A 357 -12.03 -7.98 -18.49
CA GLN A 357 -13.11 -7.72 -17.53
C GLN A 357 -13.39 -6.23 -17.34
N ARG A 358 -12.35 -5.39 -17.37
CA ARG A 358 -12.49 -3.93 -17.24
C ARG A 358 -13.14 -3.36 -18.51
N TRP A 359 -12.67 -3.79 -19.68
CA TRP A 359 -13.23 -3.35 -20.97
C TRP A 359 -14.68 -3.80 -21.18
N SER A 360 -15.03 -5.04 -20.84
CA SER A 360 -16.40 -5.56 -20.96
C SER A 360 -17.35 -4.90 -19.97
N ALA A 361 -16.87 -4.60 -18.75
CA ALA A 361 -17.63 -3.83 -17.77
C ALA A 361 -17.88 -2.39 -18.26
N ASP A 362 -16.88 -1.74 -18.86
CA ASP A 362 -17.03 -0.41 -19.46
C ASP A 362 -18.04 -0.42 -20.63
N LYS A 363 -17.99 -1.45 -21.49
CA LYS A 363 -18.96 -1.60 -22.59
C LYS A 363 -20.38 -1.90 -22.11
N ALA A 364 -20.54 -2.77 -21.10
CA ALA A 364 -21.83 -3.04 -20.48
C ALA A 364 -22.43 -1.77 -19.86
N ARG A 365 -21.59 -0.93 -19.24
CA ARG A 365 -21.98 0.38 -18.74
C ARG A 365 -22.42 1.31 -19.89
N GLU A 366 -21.67 1.38 -20.99
CA GLU A 366 -22.06 2.14 -22.19
C GLU A 366 -23.43 1.66 -22.76
N GLN A 367 -23.68 0.36 -22.79
CA GLN A 367 -24.97 -0.19 -23.27
C GLN A 367 -26.13 0.12 -22.33
N LEU A 368 -25.92 0.05 -21.02
CA LEU A 368 -26.95 0.42 -20.04
C LEU A 368 -27.28 1.92 -20.10
N VAL A 369 -26.27 2.76 -20.31
CA VAL A 369 -26.47 4.20 -20.57
C VAL A 369 -27.26 4.40 -21.86
N ALA A 370 -26.88 3.73 -22.96
CA ALA A 370 -27.61 3.83 -24.22
C ALA A 370 -29.06 3.30 -24.14
N ARG A 371 -29.32 2.28 -23.32
CA ARG A 371 -30.68 1.77 -23.04
C ARG A 371 -31.49 2.75 -22.18
N ALA A 372 -30.88 3.34 -21.15
CA ALA A 372 -31.51 4.39 -20.34
C ALA A 372 -31.87 5.62 -21.20
N GLU A 373 -30.94 6.05 -22.06
CA GLU A 373 -31.18 7.11 -23.05
C GLU A 373 -32.30 6.74 -24.03
N ALA A 374 -32.40 5.48 -24.46
CA ALA A 374 -33.47 5.04 -25.35
C ALA A 374 -34.86 5.01 -24.68
N LEU A 375 -34.91 4.78 -23.36
CA LEU A 375 -36.15 4.84 -22.57
C LEU A 375 -36.61 6.28 -22.30
N LEU A 376 -35.69 7.24 -22.33
CA LEU A 376 -35.96 8.67 -22.26
C LEU A 376 -36.52 9.25 -23.57
N VAL A 377 -36.52 8.48 -24.67
CA VAL A 377 -37.17 8.90 -25.94
C VAL A 377 -38.68 8.57 -25.88
N PRO A 378 -39.59 9.56 -25.96
CA PRO A 378 -41.02 9.30 -25.91
C PRO A 378 -41.47 8.41 -27.07
N ARG A 379 -42.08 7.26 -26.77
CA ARG A 379 -42.80 6.47 -27.77
C ARG A 379 -44.01 7.27 -28.25
N LYS A 380 -43.96 7.73 -29.50
CA LYS A 380 -45.06 8.43 -30.18
C LYS A 380 -46.34 7.58 -30.08
N PRO A 381 -47.45 8.08 -29.52
CA PRO A 381 -48.67 7.29 -29.39
C PRO A 381 -49.21 6.96 -30.79
N ARG A 382 -49.51 5.68 -31.00
CA ARG A 382 -50.16 5.17 -32.21
C ARG A 382 -51.53 5.87 -32.32
N ARG A 383 -51.71 6.65 -33.38
CA ARG A 383 -52.93 7.39 -33.70
C ARG A 383 -54.11 6.41 -33.73
N GLN A 384 -55.01 6.51 -32.75
CA GLN A 384 -56.34 5.90 -32.82
C GLN A 384 -57.21 6.73 -33.77
N PRO A 385 -57.92 6.13 -34.74
CA PRO A 385 -58.90 6.85 -35.55
C PRO A 385 -60.16 7.16 -34.73
N PRO A 386 -60.91 8.22 -35.07
CA PRO A 386 -62.02 8.73 -34.27
C PRO A 386 -63.27 7.85 -34.35
N ALA A 387 -64.05 7.88 -33.27
CA ALA A 387 -65.32 7.19 -33.10
C ALA A 387 -66.47 7.88 -33.84
N GLY A 388 -67.26 7.08 -34.58
CA GLY A 388 -68.59 7.38 -35.08
C GLY A 388 -69.39 6.07 -35.16
N ALA A 389 -70.48 6.00 -34.40
CA ALA A 389 -71.38 4.86 -34.14
C ALA A 389 -72.14 4.32 -35.39
N PRO A 390 -72.96 3.23 -35.35
CA PRO A 390 -73.44 2.45 -34.21
C PRO A 390 -73.29 0.90 -34.31
N ALA A 391 -73.72 0.26 -33.23
CA ALA A 391 -73.69 -1.17 -32.94
C ALA A 391 -74.52 -2.06 -33.88
N ALA A 392 -74.03 -3.27 -34.18
CA ALA A 392 -74.82 -4.50 -34.25
C ALA A 392 -73.93 -5.76 -34.32
N ALA A 393 -74.28 -6.75 -33.47
CA ALA A 393 -73.95 -8.18 -33.48
C ALA A 393 -72.46 -8.58 -33.26
N ALA A 394 -72.07 -9.14 -32.10
CA ALA A 394 -72.31 -10.53 -31.66
C ALA A 394 -71.81 -11.53 -32.73
N THR A 395 -70.78 -12.35 -32.49
CA THR A 395 -70.75 -13.48 -31.52
C THR A 395 -69.28 -13.80 -31.15
N ALA A 396 -68.97 -13.97 -29.86
CA ALA A 396 -68.57 -15.24 -29.22
C ALA A 396 -67.27 -15.87 -29.79
N GLU A 397 -66.22 -16.16 -29.03
CA GLU A 397 -66.21 -16.75 -27.69
C GLU A 397 -65.19 -16.12 -26.76
N SER A 398 -65.71 -15.80 -25.59
CA SER A 398 -65.03 -15.69 -24.30
C SER A 398 -65.12 -17.08 -23.62
N PRO A 399 -64.88 -17.29 -22.31
CA PRO A 399 -63.86 -16.80 -21.40
C PRO A 399 -63.38 -17.88 -20.37
N VAL A 400 -62.69 -17.40 -19.32
CA VAL A 400 -62.74 -17.87 -17.90
C VAL A 400 -61.82 -19.06 -17.54
N GLU A 401 -61.09 -19.16 -16.43
CA GLU A 401 -61.16 -18.63 -15.04
C GLU A 401 -59.69 -18.62 -14.51
N THR A 402 -59.11 -17.54 -13.94
CA THR A 402 -58.86 -17.26 -12.49
C THR A 402 -58.62 -18.49 -11.59
N PRO A 403 -57.78 -18.51 -10.51
CA PRO A 403 -57.68 -17.48 -9.43
C PRO A 403 -56.26 -17.36 -8.75
N THR A 404 -55.90 -16.24 -8.09
CA THR A 404 -55.96 -15.90 -6.64
C THR A 404 -54.78 -16.37 -5.74
N GLU A 405 -54.08 -15.37 -5.17
CA GLU A 405 -53.64 -15.20 -3.77
C GLU A 405 -53.34 -16.44 -2.87
N SER A 406 -52.13 -16.50 -2.29
CA SER A 406 -51.88 -16.31 -0.84
C SER A 406 -50.63 -17.03 -0.32
N ALA A 407 -49.88 -16.28 0.49
CA ALA A 407 -49.07 -16.65 1.67
C ALA A 407 -47.92 -17.68 1.61
N ALA A 408 -46.76 -17.17 2.06
CA ALA A 408 -45.82 -17.75 3.03
C ALA A 408 -45.31 -19.19 2.81
N ASP A 409 -43.99 -19.30 2.56
CA ASP A 409 -43.17 -20.14 3.43
C ASP A 409 -41.72 -19.63 3.48
N VAL A 410 -41.17 -19.67 4.69
CA VAL A 410 -39.81 -19.30 5.08
C VAL A 410 -38.98 -20.57 5.01
N VAL A 411 -37.92 -20.59 4.20
CA VAL A 411 -36.87 -21.61 4.35
C VAL A 411 -35.50 -20.97 4.17
N GLU A 412 -34.99 -20.49 5.30
CA GLU A 412 -33.70 -20.86 5.89
C GLU A 412 -32.52 -21.18 4.96
N ALA A 413 -31.49 -20.36 5.09
CA ALA A 413 -30.16 -20.54 4.51
C ALA A 413 -29.43 -21.75 5.13
N PRO A 414 -28.78 -22.62 4.34
CA PRO A 414 -27.79 -23.52 4.89
C PRO A 414 -26.44 -22.82 5.06
N ALA A 415 -25.99 -22.80 6.30
CA ALA A 415 -24.67 -22.40 6.74
C ALA A 415 -23.55 -23.19 6.04
N ALA A 416 -22.48 -22.48 5.68
CA ALA A 416 -21.22 -23.08 5.25
C ALA A 416 -20.55 -23.80 6.43
N PRO A 417 -20.08 -25.05 6.29
CA PRO A 417 -19.28 -25.71 7.30
C PRO A 417 -17.87 -25.14 7.34
N VAL A 418 -17.42 -24.86 8.56
CA VAL A 418 -16.04 -24.60 8.95
C VAL A 418 -15.18 -25.81 8.56
N ALA A 419 -14.16 -25.60 7.74
CA ALA A 419 -13.13 -26.60 7.46
C ALA A 419 -11.81 -26.17 8.13
N GLU A 420 -11.41 -27.04 9.06
CA GLU A 420 -10.13 -27.14 9.75
C GLU A 420 -8.89 -26.95 8.87
N ALA A 421 -7.86 -26.38 9.49
CA ALA A 421 -6.49 -26.42 9.02
C ALA A 421 -5.93 -27.86 9.02
N PRO A 422 -4.94 -28.15 8.16
CA PRO A 422 -3.95 -29.15 8.46
C PRO A 422 -2.56 -28.51 8.66
N ALA A 423 -1.93 -28.96 9.73
CA ALA A 423 -0.53 -28.74 10.05
C ALA A 423 0.39 -29.59 9.15
N GLU A 424 1.61 -29.07 8.97
CA GLU A 424 2.90 -29.78 8.91
C GLU A 424 3.04 -31.03 8.01
N ALA A 425 3.80 -30.86 6.93
CA ALA A 425 4.66 -31.92 6.40
C ALA A 425 5.93 -31.29 5.82
N ALA A 426 7.06 -31.61 6.45
CA ALA A 426 8.40 -31.38 5.95
C ALA A 426 8.73 -32.40 4.86
N GLU A 427 9.29 -31.98 3.72
CA GLU A 427 10.37 -32.70 3.06
C GLU A 427 11.01 -31.93 1.89
N ALA A 428 12.32 -32.13 1.77
CA ALA A 428 13.14 -32.17 0.56
C ALA A 428 13.47 -30.86 -0.19
N ALA A 429 14.70 -30.41 0.07
CA ALA A 429 15.52 -29.63 -0.85
C ALA A 429 15.73 -30.33 -2.20
N PRO A 430 15.98 -29.56 -3.26
CA PRO A 430 16.95 -29.96 -4.26
C PRO A 430 18.10 -28.95 -4.35
N GLU A 431 19.30 -29.44 -4.05
CA GLU A 431 20.55 -28.95 -4.66
C GLU A 431 20.43 -29.05 -6.18
N VAL A 432 20.89 -28.04 -6.94
CA VAL A 432 21.95 -28.06 -7.98
C VAL A 432 22.11 -26.62 -8.56
N PRO A 433 23.11 -26.28 -9.40
CA PRO A 433 24.56 -26.31 -9.26
C PRO A 433 25.18 -24.89 -9.29
N THR A 434 26.40 -24.79 -8.78
CA THR A 434 27.42 -23.79 -9.18
C THR A 434 27.56 -23.71 -10.71
N ALA A 435 27.37 -22.51 -11.27
CA ALA A 435 27.83 -22.15 -12.60
C ALA A 435 28.70 -20.89 -12.54
N ALA A 436 29.91 -21.07 -13.06
CA ALA A 436 31.03 -20.17 -13.24
C ALA A 436 30.70 -18.68 -13.44
N ALA A 437 31.46 -17.87 -12.70
CA ALA A 437 31.80 -16.51 -13.08
C ALA A 437 32.70 -16.51 -14.32
N GLU A 438 32.38 -15.66 -15.29
CA GLU A 438 33.37 -15.11 -16.22
C GLU A 438 33.32 -13.57 -16.17
N PRO A 439 34.49 -12.91 -16.30
CA PRO A 439 34.65 -11.49 -15.99
C PRO A 439 34.32 -10.60 -17.19
N ILE A 440 33.59 -9.51 -16.95
CA ILE A 440 33.47 -8.42 -17.91
C ILE A 440 34.69 -7.51 -17.72
N ALA A 441 35.64 -7.63 -18.64
CA ALA A 441 36.76 -6.72 -18.77
C ALA A 441 36.27 -5.37 -19.32
N ALA A 442 36.70 -4.31 -18.66
CA ALA A 442 36.67 -2.94 -19.15
C ALA A 442 37.99 -2.65 -19.87
N ASP A 443 37.90 -2.17 -21.11
CA ASP A 443 38.89 -1.34 -21.83
C ASP A 443 38.30 -1.07 -23.24
N THR A 444 38.44 0.04 -23.96
CA THR A 444 39.19 1.30 -23.83
C THR A 444 38.55 2.33 -24.78
N VAL A 445 38.77 3.60 -24.44
CA VAL A 445 38.77 4.80 -25.29
C VAL A 445 39.41 4.59 -26.68
N ALA A 446 38.81 5.14 -27.76
CA ALA A 446 39.45 6.09 -28.69
C ALA A 446 38.70 6.22 -30.05
N SER A 447 38.58 7.49 -30.47
CA SER A 447 38.18 8.06 -31.77
C SER A 447 36.70 8.40 -31.97
#